data_AF-A0A7J9CRP1-F1
#
_entry.id   AF-A0A7J9CRP1-F1
#
_cell.length_a   1.000
_cell.length_b   1.000
_cell.length_c   1.000
_cell.angle_alpha   90.00
_cell.angle_beta   90.00
_cell.angle_gamma   90.00
#
_symmetry.space_group_name_H-M   'P 1'
#
loop_
_entity.id
_entity.type
_entity.pdbx_description
1 polymer ?
#
loop_
_entity_poly.entity_id
_entity_poly.type
_entity_poly.pdbx_seq_one_letter_code
_entity_poly.pdbx_strand_id
1 'polypeptide(L)' 'MDQIKRMECQVEIKSSADKFFDAYKTKAQLMPKMADQVVRNVKLLEGGDWNCEGSVRQWYMIIG' A
#
# COMPACT_ATOMS: atom_id res chain seq x y z
N MET A 1 6.31 -2.68 -32.03
CA MET A 1 6.11 -1.65 -30.99
C MET A 1 5.77 -2.41 -29.72
N ASP A 2 6.70 -2.47 -28.77
CA ASP A 2 6.48 -3.16 -27.50
C ASP A 2 5.99 -2.13 -26.47
N GLN A 3 4.73 -2.27 -26.05
CA GLN A 3 4.05 -1.30 -25.18
C GLN A 3 4.22 -1.64 -23.68
N ILE A 4 4.85 -2.77 -23.36
CA ILE A 4 5.05 -3.21 -22.00
C ILE A 4 6.39 -2.67 -21.50
N LYS A 5 6.35 -1.92 -20.39
CA LYS A 5 7.55 -1.46 -19.69
C LYS A 5 7.42 -1.79 -18.20
N ARG A 6 8.52 -2.26 -17.60
CA ARG A 6 8.65 -2.50 -16.16
C ARG A 6 9.54 -1.42 -15.55
N MET A 7 9.09 -0.83 -14.46
CA MET A 7 9.86 0.13 -13.66
C MET A 7 10.05 -0.46 -12.26
N GLU A 8 11.27 -0.41 -11.76
CA GLU A 8 11.62 -0.91 -10.43
C GLU A 8 12.42 0.14 -9.67
N CYS A 9 12.23 0.17 -8.36
CA CYS A 9 12.96 1.04 -7.46
C CYS A 9 13.26 0.26 -6.18
N GLN A 10 14.48 0.42 -5.68
CA GLN A 10 14.91 -0.12 -4.40
C GLN A 10 15.39 1.04 -3.54
N VAL A 11 14.90 1.11 -2.31
CA VAL A 11 15.29 2.12 -1.33
C VAL A 11 15.68 1.43 -0.03
N GLU A 12 16.70 1.96 0.64
CA GLU A 12 17.11 1.45 1.95
C GLU A 12 16.19 2.01 3.04
N ILE A 13 15.69 1.12 3.90
CA ILE A 13 14.87 1.50 5.06
C ILE A 13 15.60 1.15 6.35
N LYS A 14 15.56 2.05 7.33
CA LYS A 14 16.17 1.85 8.65
C LYS A 14 15.29 1.02 9.60
N SER A 15 14.02 0.81 9.24
CA SER A 15 13.05 0.03 10.02
C SER A 15 13.16 -1.46 9.72
N SER A 16 12.70 -2.30 10.67
CA SER A 16 12.56 -3.74 10.47
C SER A 16 11.73 -4.08 9.23
N ALA A 17 12.27 -4.97 8.39
CA ALA A 17 11.61 -5.43 7.17
C ALA A 17 10.26 -6.08 7.47
N ASP A 18 10.17 -6.90 8.52
CA ASP A 18 8.93 -7.59 8.91
C ASP A 18 7.82 -6.61 9.28
N LYS A 19 8.18 -5.57 10.05
CA LYS A 19 7.22 -4.53 10.45
C LYS A 19 6.76 -3.70 9.26
N PHE A 20 7.67 -3.39 8.33
CA PHE A 20 7.33 -2.66 7.12
C PHE A 20 6.38 -3.49 6.25
N PHE A 21 6.71 -4.76 5.99
CA PHE A 21 5.85 -5.65 5.21
C PHE A 21 4.48 -5.88 5.85
N ASP A 22 4.43 -6.12 7.17
CA ASP A 22 3.16 -6.27 7.91
C ASP A 22 2.29 -5.02 7.82
N ALA A 23 2.89 -3.82 7.87
CA ALA A 23 2.15 -2.57 7.75
C ALA A 23 1.40 -2.47 6.41
N TYR A 24 2.04 -2.86 5.29
CA TYR A 24 1.40 -2.91 3.97
C TYR A 24 0.38 -4.04 3.85
N LYS A 25 0.69 -5.21 4.40
CA LYS A 25 -0.17 -6.40 4.27
C LYS A 25 -1.46 -6.26 5.08
N THR A 26 -1.37 -5.96 6.37
CA THR A 26 -2.48 -6.11 7.33
C THR A 26 -3.03 -4.78 7.84
N LYS A 27 -2.27 -3.69 7.73
CA LYS A 27 -2.59 -2.38 8.33
C LYS A 27 -2.75 -1.27 7.30
N ALA A 28 -3.29 -1.59 6.13
CA ALA A 28 -3.49 -0.60 5.06
C ALA A 28 -4.37 0.60 5.49
N GLN A 29 -5.32 0.40 6.41
CA GLN A 29 -6.11 1.47 7.03
C GLN A 29 -5.30 2.48 7.84
N LEU A 30 -4.08 2.14 8.27
CA LEU A 30 -3.18 3.05 8.99
C LEU A 30 -2.29 3.86 8.03
N MET A 31 -2.25 3.52 6.74
CA MET A 31 -1.43 4.22 5.75
C MET A 31 -1.71 5.72 5.67
N PRO A 32 -2.96 6.21 5.77
CA PRO A 32 -3.22 7.65 5.81
C PRO A 32 -2.60 8.36 7.03
N LYS A 33 -2.26 7.63 8.10
CA LYS A 33 -1.56 8.18 9.26
C LYS A 33 -0.04 8.07 9.13
N MET A 34 0.46 7.06 8.41
CA MET A 34 1.89 6.82 8.24
C MET A 34 2.48 7.60 7.07
N ALA A 35 1.67 7.88 6.04
CA ALA A 35 2.07 8.53 4.80
C ALA A 35 0.98 9.53 4.35
N ASP A 36 0.58 10.44 5.24
CA ASP A 36 -0.49 11.42 5.01
C ASP A 36 -0.20 12.42 3.86
N GLN A 37 1.08 12.57 3.52
CA GLN A 37 1.57 13.39 2.42
C GLN A 37 1.28 12.77 1.04
N VAL A 38 1.08 11.44 0.96
CA VAL A 38 0.77 10.74 -0.30
C VAL A 38 -0.61 10.10 -0.26
N VAL A 39 -0.97 9.48 0.87
CA VAL A 39 -2.20 8.69 1.03
C VAL A 39 -3.19 9.47 1.88
N ARG A 40 -4.34 9.82 1.29
CA ARG A 40 -5.43 10.53 1.98
C ARG A 40 -6.39 9.58 2.68
N ASN A 41 -6.69 8.44 2.08
CA ASN A 41 -7.62 7.48 2.64
C ASN A 41 -7.44 6.08 2.03
N VAL A 42 -7.86 5.05 2.76
CA VAL A 42 -7.92 3.67 2.28
C VAL A 42 -9.21 3.03 2.78
N LYS A 43 -9.98 2.43 1.88
CA LYS A 43 -11.24 1.73 2.20
C LYS A 43 -11.16 0.27 1.77
N LEU A 44 -11.67 -0.63 2.62
CA LEU A 44 -11.90 -2.02 2.25
C LEU A 44 -13.25 -2.08 1.51
N LEU A 45 -13.25 -2.57 0.28
CA LEU A 45 -14.45 -2.73 -0.53
C LEU A 45 -14.99 -4.15 -0.45
N GLU A 46 -14.09 -5.13 -0.56
CA GLU A 46 -14.43 -6.56 -0.59
C GLU A 46 -13.40 -7.38 0.20
N GLY A 47 -13.81 -8.56 0.67
CA GLY A 47 -13.03 -9.39 1.58
C GLY A 47 -13.39 -9.11 3.03
N GLY A 48 -13.52 -10.17 3.84
CA GLY A 48 -13.94 -10.06 5.24
C GLY A 48 -12.97 -9.25 6.11
N ASP A 49 -11.70 -9.20 5.75
CA ASP A 49 -10.65 -8.53 6.51
C ASP A 49 -9.54 -7.96 5.62
N TRP A 50 -8.77 -7.03 6.20
CA TRP A 50 -7.58 -6.44 5.59
C TRP A 50 -6.45 -7.43 5.33
N ASN A 51 -6.48 -8.66 5.85
CA ASN A 51 -5.43 -9.67 5.65
C ASN A 51 -5.91 -10.89 4.85
N CYS A 52 -7.06 -10.77 4.17
CA CYS A 52 -7.59 -11.86 3.37
C CYS A 52 -7.10 -11.78 1.92
N GLU A 53 -6.69 -12.93 1.37
CA GLU A 53 -6.44 -13.06 -0.07
C GLU A 53 -7.74 -12.80 -0.85
N GLY A 54 -7.64 -12.05 -1.94
CA GLY A 54 -8.82 -11.58 -2.67
C GLY A 54 -9.49 -10.34 -2.08
N SER A 55 -8.95 -9.73 -1.02
CA SER A 55 -9.47 -8.44 -0.53
C SER A 55 -9.26 -7.31 -1.55
N VAL A 56 -10.29 -6.50 -1.76
CA VAL A 56 -10.26 -5.34 -2.66
C VAL A 56 -10.17 -4.07 -1.82
N ARG A 57 -9.14 -3.25 -2.07
CA ARG A 57 -8.87 -2.02 -1.31
C ARG A 57 -8.87 -0.81 -2.25
N GLN A 58 -9.65 0.22 -1.91
CA GLN A 58 -9.68 1.49 -2.63
C GLN A 58 -8.75 2.50 -1.96
N TRP A 59 -7.77 3.00 -2.71
CA TRP A 59 -6.78 3.96 -2.24
C TRP A 59 -7.07 5.35 -2.80
N TYR A 60 -7.04 6.36 -1.94
CA TYR A 60 -7.14 7.76 -2.32
C TYR A 60 -5.76 8.39 -2.12
N MET A 61 -5.07 8.70 -3.21
CA MET A 61 -3.71 9.23 -3.21
C MET A 61 -3.65 10.60 -3.87
N ILE A 62 -2.69 11.42 -3.47
CA ILE A 62 -2.34 12.64 -4.20
C ILE A 62 -1.26 12.28 -5.21
N ILE A 63 -1.50 12.63 -6.47
CA ILE A 63 -0.50 12.56 -7.53
C ILE A 63 -0.04 14.00 -7.75
N GLY A 64 1.22 14.26 -7.44
CA GLY A 64 1.90 15.53 -7.72
C GLY A 64 2.43 15.58 -9.14
#